data_AF-A0A972GBT4-F1
#
_entry.id   AF-A0A972GBT4-F1
#
_cell.length_a   1.000
_cell.length_b   1.000
_cell.length_c   1.000
_cell.angle_alpha   90.00
_cell.angle_beta   90.00
_cell.angle_gamma   90.00
#
_symmetry.space_group_name_H-M   'P 1'
#
loop_
_entity.id
_entity.type
_entity.pdbx_description
1 polymer ?
#
loop_
_entity_poly.entity_id
_entity_poly.type
_entity_poly.pdbx_seq_one_letter_code
_entity_poly.pdbx_strand_id
1 'polypeptide(L)'
;MLGDTHSAYSYCCCIADETGIDYCENVLEVDGVFYKAFPVPDQMAALAPKQVELLIGNKRKAYYLHAAAQEFGTVDEEWLRTAPYTEVEAWLCSINGVGAWSAAFVLLRGLGRMAHIPPGEKALLQAVRTHYGDHLKQHDIPHIAEQYGPWQGYWAHYLRVV
;
A
#
# COMPACT_ATOMS: atom_id res chain seq x y z
N MET A 1 18.09 -22.91 -21.97
CA MET A 1 16.67 -22.90 -21.56
C MET A 1 16.54 -21.87 -20.44
N LEU A 2 16.45 -20.60 -20.84
CA LEU A 2 16.23 -19.48 -19.94
C LEU A 2 14.71 -19.35 -19.78
N GLY A 3 14.21 -19.66 -18.59
CA GLY A 3 12.80 -19.52 -18.25
C GLY A 3 12.45 -18.06 -18.05
N ASP A 4 11.33 -17.66 -18.65
CA ASP A 4 10.75 -16.32 -18.63
C ASP A 4 10.63 -15.73 -17.22
N THR A 5 11.37 -14.64 -16.97
CA THR A 5 11.22 -13.78 -15.78
C THR A 5 10.15 -12.70 -15.96
N HIS A 6 9.28 -12.80 -16.97
CA HIS A 6 8.31 -11.75 -17.31
C HIS A 6 7.04 -11.70 -16.45
N SER A 7 6.85 -12.59 -15.47
CA SER A 7 5.58 -12.66 -14.72
C SER A 7 5.45 -11.67 -13.56
N ALA A 8 6.54 -11.03 -13.09
CA ALA A 8 6.50 -10.21 -11.87
C ALA A 8 6.18 -8.72 -12.07
N TYR A 9 6.22 -8.20 -13.31
CA TYR A 9 5.99 -6.77 -13.60
C TYR A 9 4.54 -6.40 -13.91
N SER A 10 3.62 -7.38 -13.87
CA SER A 10 2.22 -7.18 -14.30
C SER A 10 1.36 -6.33 -13.36
N TYR A 11 1.86 -5.93 -12.19
CA TYR A 11 1.07 -5.21 -11.19
C TYR A 11 1.18 -3.68 -11.24
N CYS A 12 2.00 -3.10 -12.13
CA CYS A 12 2.22 -1.64 -12.17
C CYS A 12 1.72 -0.94 -13.45
N CYS A 13 1.34 -1.67 -14.51
CA CYS A 13 1.26 -1.06 -15.85
C CYS A 13 -0.14 -0.83 -16.45
N CYS A 14 -1.25 -1.13 -15.77
CA CYS A 14 -2.56 -1.04 -16.40
C CYS A 14 -3.57 -0.28 -15.53
N ILE A 15 -3.51 1.05 -15.54
CA ILE A 15 -4.73 1.86 -15.48
C ILE A 15 -5.20 2.08 -16.92
N ALA A 16 -5.39 0.96 -17.61
CA ALA A 16 -6.13 0.90 -18.84
C ALA A 16 -7.35 0.05 -18.51
N ASP A 17 -8.55 0.55 -18.84
CA ASP A 17 -9.74 -0.27 -18.68
C ASP A 17 -9.70 -1.47 -19.65
N GLU A 18 -10.69 -2.36 -19.55
CA GLU A 18 -10.82 -3.52 -20.46
C GLU A 18 -10.95 -3.11 -21.94
N THR A 19 -11.15 -1.82 -22.23
CA THR A 19 -11.24 -1.25 -23.58
C THR A 19 -9.92 -0.64 -24.07
N GLY A 20 -8.88 -0.61 -23.24
CA GLY A 20 -7.56 -0.07 -23.57
C GLY A 20 -7.47 1.46 -23.48
N ILE A 21 -8.48 2.13 -22.90
CA ILE A 21 -8.46 3.58 -22.72
C ILE A 21 -7.54 3.93 -21.54
N ASP A 22 -6.53 4.72 -21.83
CA ASP A 22 -5.68 5.34 -20.82
C ASP A 22 -6.28 6.65 -20.36
N TYR A 23 -6.44 6.79 -19.05
CA TYR A 23 -6.99 7.99 -18.43
C TYR A 23 -5.91 8.87 -17.77
N CYS A 24 -4.65 8.44 -17.75
CA CYS A 24 -3.55 9.14 -17.07
C CYS A 24 -2.32 9.24 -17.99
N GLU A 25 -2.00 10.44 -18.48
CA GLU A 25 -0.94 10.68 -19.48
C GLU A 25 0.50 10.65 -18.91
N ASN A 26 0.81 9.77 -17.94
CA ASN A 26 2.17 9.66 -17.40
C ASN A 26 3.00 8.66 -18.21
N VAL A 27 3.70 9.13 -19.24
CA VAL A 27 4.58 8.30 -20.06
C VAL A 27 6.05 8.66 -19.81
N LEU A 28 6.88 7.63 -19.61
CA LEU A 28 8.33 7.72 -19.44
C LEU A 28 9.00 7.03 -20.64
N GLU A 29 9.94 7.72 -21.29
CA GLU A 29 10.81 7.11 -22.30
C GLU A 29 12.15 6.73 -21.67
N VAL A 30 12.55 5.46 -21.79
CA VAL A 30 13.85 4.95 -21.36
C VAL A 30 14.44 4.10 -22.48
N ASP A 31 15.60 4.50 -23.00
CA ASP A 31 16.30 3.81 -24.11
C ASP A 31 15.41 3.52 -25.33
N GLY A 32 14.50 4.45 -25.67
CA GLY A 32 13.55 4.32 -26.79
C GLY A 32 12.35 3.42 -26.50
N VAL A 33 12.16 2.96 -25.25
CA VAL A 33 11.00 2.20 -24.80
C VAL A 33 10.10 3.10 -23.96
N PHE A 34 8.80 3.12 -24.28
CA PHE A 34 7.80 3.89 -23.55
C PHE A 34 7.15 3.05 -22.44
N TYR A 35 7.14 3.60 -21.23
CA TYR A 35 6.53 3.01 -20.04
C TYR A 35 5.44 3.93 -19.51
N LYS A 36 4.40 3.35 -18.91
CA LYS A 36 3.40 4.12 -18.15
C LYS A 36 3.83 4.20 -16.69
N ALA A 37 3.91 5.40 -16.15
CA ALA A 37 4.14 5.60 -14.73
C ALA A 37 2.82 5.46 -13.96
N PHE A 38 2.93 5.24 -12.65
CA PHE A 38 1.77 5.28 -11.76
C PHE A 38 1.14 6.69 -11.78
N PRO A 39 -0.20 6.83 -11.72
CA PRO A 39 -0.85 8.14 -11.73
C PRO A 39 -0.54 8.92 -10.47
N VAL A 40 -0.48 10.25 -10.58
CA VAL A 40 -0.52 11.12 -9.41
C VAL A 40 -1.96 11.22 -8.88
N PRO A 41 -2.17 11.50 -7.58
CA PRO A 41 -3.52 11.55 -7.00
C PRO A 41 -4.49 12.46 -7.76
N ASP A 42 -4.04 13.63 -8.20
CA ASP A 42 -4.87 14.61 -8.92
C ASP A 42 -5.44 14.07 -10.23
N GLN A 43 -4.68 13.23 -10.95
CA GLN A 43 -5.16 12.61 -12.18
C GLN A 43 -6.33 11.68 -11.89
N MET A 44 -6.22 10.87 -10.83
CA MET A 44 -7.28 9.96 -10.40
C MET A 44 -8.50 10.72 -9.84
N ALA A 45 -8.26 11.82 -9.12
CA ALA A 45 -9.32 12.67 -8.56
C ALA A 45 -10.12 13.41 -9.66
N ALA A 46 -9.45 13.78 -10.77
CA ALA A 46 -10.07 14.46 -11.91
C ALA A 46 -10.99 13.55 -12.74
N LEU A 47 -10.88 12.23 -12.62
CA LEU A 47 -11.75 11.30 -13.33
C LEU A 47 -13.18 11.33 -12.78
N ALA A 48 -14.15 11.21 -13.68
CA ALA A 48 -15.53 10.99 -13.30
C ALA A 48 -15.67 9.64 -12.57
N PRO A 49 -16.53 9.52 -11.54
CA PRO A 49 -16.69 8.27 -10.79
C PRO A 49 -16.97 7.04 -11.66
N LYS A 50 -17.67 7.23 -12.79
CA LYS A 50 -17.95 6.14 -13.73
C LYS A 50 -16.70 5.65 -14.48
N GLN A 51 -15.74 6.53 -14.78
CA GLN A 51 -14.47 6.16 -15.40
C GLN A 51 -13.63 5.33 -14.42
N VAL A 52 -13.55 5.75 -13.15
CA VAL A 52 -12.86 4.98 -12.11
C VAL A 52 -13.54 3.62 -11.89
N GLU A 53 -14.88 3.56 -11.94
CA GLU A 53 -15.62 2.28 -11.86
C GLU A 53 -15.26 1.32 -13.01
N LEU A 54 -15.17 1.82 -14.24
CA LEU A 54 -14.77 1.03 -15.41
C LEU A 54 -13.33 0.53 -15.29
N LEU A 55 -12.41 1.40 -14.86
CA LEU A 55 -11.00 1.05 -14.65
C LEU A 55 -10.79 -0.04 -13.61
N ILE A 56 -11.53 0.04 -12.50
CA ILE A 56 -11.35 -0.87 -11.35
C ILE A 56 -12.21 -2.13 -11.45
N GLY A 57 -13.25 -2.12 -12.31
CA GLY A 57 -14.20 -3.23 -12.46
C GLY A 57 -15.04 -3.49 -11.19
N ASN A 58 -14.99 -2.59 -10.20
CA ASN A 58 -15.70 -2.74 -8.95
C ASN A 58 -16.09 -1.39 -8.36
N LYS A 59 -17.41 -1.13 -8.30
CA LYS A 59 -17.99 0.13 -7.82
C LYS A 59 -17.50 0.56 -6.44
N ARG A 60 -17.41 -0.37 -5.47
CA ARG A 60 -17.03 -0.03 -4.10
C ARG A 60 -15.54 0.30 -4.00
N LYS A 61 -14.67 -0.46 -4.68
CA LYS A 61 -13.23 -0.19 -4.73
C LYS A 61 -12.94 1.12 -5.48
N ALA A 62 -13.67 1.40 -6.56
CA ALA A 62 -13.57 2.65 -7.30
C ALA A 62 -13.92 3.85 -6.41
N TYR A 63 -14.99 3.75 -5.61
CA TYR A 63 -15.36 4.78 -4.65
C TYR A 63 -14.24 5.04 -3.61
N TYR A 64 -13.66 3.99 -3.03
CA TYR A 64 -12.57 4.16 -2.06
C TYR A 64 -11.29 4.72 -2.69
N LEU A 65 -10.95 4.28 -3.90
CA LEU A 65 -9.78 4.78 -4.62
C LEU A 65 -9.95 6.26 -4.96
N HIS A 66 -11.13 6.68 -5.43
CA HIS A 66 -11.41 8.07 -5.74
C HIS A 66 -11.36 8.95 -4.48
N ALA A 67 -11.96 8.48 -3.37
CA ALA A 67 -11.87 9.17 -2.08
C ALA A 67 -10.41 9.32 -1.62
N ALA A 68 -9.60 8.26 -1.72
CA ALA A 68 -8.18 8.34 -1.38
C ALA A 68 -7.44 9.33 -2.29
N ALA A 69 -7.68 9.30 -3.61
CA ALA A 69 -7.05 10.22 -4.55
C ALA A 69 -7.33 11.70 -4.22
N GLN A 70 -8.56 12.02 -3.81
CA GLN A 70 -8.93 13.38 -3.40
C GLN A 70 -8.17 13.85 -2.15
N GLU A 71 -8.11 12.99 -1.12
CA GLU A 71 -7.42 13.31 0.13
C GLU A 71 -5.90 13.44 -0.09
N PHE A 72 -5.29 12.52 -0.85
CA PHE A 72 -3.86 12.57 -1.17
C PHE A 72 -3.48 13.71 -2.14
N GLY A 73 -4.40 14.25 -2.93
CA GLY A 73 -4.15 15.40 -3.79
C GLY A 73 -4.04 16.74 -3.04
N THR A 74 -4.48 16.78 -1.78
CA THR A 74 -4.54 18.04 -1.00
C THR A 74 -3.66 18.03 0.26
N VAL A 75 -3.26 16.85 0.73
CA VAL A 75 -2.39 16.71 1.91
C VAL A 75 -0.95 17.11 1.59
N ASP A 76 -0.29 17.74 2.56
CA ASP A 76 1.13 18.05 2.46
C ASP A 76 1.98 16.78 2.67
N GLU A 77 2.87 16.48 1.73
CA GLU A 77 3.76 15.31 1.80
C GLU A 77 4.73 15.41 2.99
N GLU A 78 5.21 16.61 3.30
CA GLU A 78 6.14 16.79 4.42
C GLU A 78 5.44 16.51 5.76
N TRP A 79 4.20 16.97 5.92
CA TRP A 79 3.36 16.61 7.06
C TRP A 79 3.16 15.10 7.18
N LEU A 80 2.86 14.38 6.08
CA LEU A 80 2.75 12.91 6.08
C LEU A 80 4.03 12.24 6.57
N ARG A 81 5.21 12.83 6.32
CA ARG A 81 6.51 12.28 6.72
C ARG A 81 6.89 12.60 8.15
N THR A 82 6.55 13.80 8.65
CA THR A 82 7.12 14.33 9.91
C THR A 82 6.14 14.49 11.06
N ALA A 83 4.84 14.60 10.79
CA ALA A 83 3.82 14.77 11.84
C ALA A 83 3.75 13.54 12.77
N PRO A 84 3.21 13.66 13.99
CA PRO A 84 3.09 12.53 14.93
C PRO A 84 2.39 11.31 14.30
N TYR A 85 2.86 10.10 14.61
CA TYR A 85 2.31 8.84 14.05
C TYR A 85 0.79 8.74 14.18
N THR A 86 0.27 9.04 15.37
CA THR A 86 -1.15 8.95 15.69
C THR A 86 -2.00 9.95 14.90
N GLU A 87 -1.45 11.12 14.56
CA GLU A 87 -2.17 12.12 13.76
C GLU A 87 -2.31 11.67 12.30
N VAL A 88 -1.21 11.18 11.71
CA VAL A 88 -1.23 10.67 10.33
C VAL A 88 -2.07 9.40 10.25
N GLU A 89 -2.01 8.52 11.26
CA GLU A 89 -2.87 7.33 11.34
C GLU A 89 -4.35 7.70 11.41
N ALA A 90 -4.71 8.67 12.25
CA ALA A 90 -6.08 9.14 12.37
C ALA A 90 -6.59 9.76 11.05
N TRP A 91 -5.76 10.57 10.39
CA TRP A 91 -6.09 11.12 9.07
C TRP A 91 -6.29 10.01 8.03
N LEU A 92 -5.37 9.05 7.94
CA LEU A 92 -5.50 7.90 7.03
C LEU A 92 -6.80 7.12 7.31
N CYS A 93 -7.14 6.88 8.57
CA CYS A 93 -8.38 6.18 8.96
C CYS A 93 -9.65 6.99 8.65
N SER A 94 -9.55 8.30 8.43
CA SER A 94 -10.69 9.14 8.04
C SER A 94 -11.06 8.97 6.57
N ILE A 95 -10.15 8.44 5.75
CA ILE A 95 -10.36 8.20 4.32
C ILE A 95 -11.31 6.99 4.15
N ASN A 96 -12.38 7.19 3.37
CA ASN A 96 -13.35 6.13 3.12
C ASN A 96 -12.70 4.87 2.53
N GLY A 97 -12.85 3.74 3.24
CA GLY A 97 -12.29 2.45 2.84
C GLY A 97 -10.91 2.14 3.41
N VAL A 98 -10.30 3.07 4.15
CA VAL A 98 -9.03 2.87 4.86
C VAL A 98 -9.32 2.57 6.33
N GLY A 99 -9.13 1.31 6.73
CA GLY A 99 -9.21 0.90 8.14
C GLY A 99 -7.84 0.91 8.82
N ALA A 100 -7.82 0.67 10.13
CA ALA A 100 -6.59 0.68 10.95
C ALA A 100 -5.45 -0.18 10.38
N TRP A 101 -5.75 -1.37 9.85
CA TRP A 101 -4.74 -2.21 9.19
C TRP A 101 -4.14 -1.53 7.96
N SER A 102 -4.98 -0.98 7.07
CA SER A 102 -4.52 -0.30 5.86
C SER A 102 -3.75 0.98 6.19
N ALA A 103 -4.20 1.76 7.18
CA ALA A 103 -3.51 2.96 7.64
C ALA A 103 -2.11 2.63 8.16
N ALA A 104 -1.99 1.67 9.08
CA ALA A 104 -0.70 1.19 9.59
C ALA A 104 0.18 0.63 8.46
N PHE A 105 -0.41 -0.05 7.47
CA PHE A 105 0.34 -0.57 6.32
C PHE A 105 0.89 0.56 5.42
N VAL A 106 0.10 1.61 5.17
CA VAL A 106 0.57 2.81 4.43
C VAL A 106 1.68 3.52 5.21
N LEU A 107 1.53 3.70 6.53
CA LEU A 107 2.56 4.29 7.38
C LEU A 107 3.86 3.48 7.31
N LEU A 108 3.77 2.16 7.39
CA LEU A 108 4.93 1.27 7.37
C LEU A 108 5.60 1.20 5.98
N ARG A 109 4.84 0.89 4.92
CA ARG A 109 5.37 0.57 3.59
C ARG A 109 5.44 1.77 2.64
N GLY A 110 4.52 2.72 2.78
CA GLY A 110 4.48 3.95 1.98
C GLY A 110 5.36 5.05 2.56
N LEU A 111 5.27 5.27 3.88
CA LEU A 111 5.95 6.38 4.56
C LEU A 111 7.20 5.97 5.34
N GLY A 112 7.51 4.67 5.43
CA GLY A 112 8.71 4.16 6.10
C GLY A 112 8.71 4.34 7.62
N ARG A 113 7.53 4.48 8.24
CA ARG A 113 7.39 4.64 9.69
C ARG A 113 7.42 3.27 10.38
N MET A 114 8.63 2.84 10.76
CA MET A 114 8.93 1.47 11.17
C MET A 114 8.65 1.14 12.64
N ALA A 115 8.15 2.09 13.44
CA ALA A 115 7.93 1.89 14.87
C ALA A 115 6.80 0.90 15.20
N HIS A 116 5.89 0.65 14.24
CA HIS A 116 4.70 -0.17 14.45
C HIS A 116 4.49 -1.15 13.29
N ILE A 117 3.78 -2.24 13.56
CA ILE A 117 3.30 -3.17 12.54
C ILE A 117 1.78 -3.06 12.41
N PRO A 118 1.20 -3.42 11.24
CA PRO A 118 -0.25 -3.46 11.09
C PRO A 118 -0.91 -4.38 12.11
N PRO A 119 -2.03 -3.96 12.74
CA PRO A 119 -2.73 -4.76 13.73
C PRO A 119 -3.29 -6.04 13.11
N GLY A 120 -2.99 -7.19 13.72
CA GLY A 120 -3.48 -8.48 13.21
C GLY A 120 -2.82 -8.91 11.90
N GLU A 121 -1.57 -8.51 11.65
CA GLU A 121 -0.80 -8.88 10.47
C GLU A 121 -0.69 -10.40 10.28
N LYS A 122 -1.56 -10.98 9.44
CA LYS A 122 -1.68 -12.43 9.28
C LYS A 122 -0.48 -13.08 8.60
N ALA A 123 0.18 -12.35 7.69
CA ALA A 123 1.33 -12.90 6.98
C ALA A 123 2.54 -13.11 7.90
N LEU A 124 2.53 -12.52 9.10
CA LEU A 124 3.62 -12.65 10.06
C LEU A 124 3.52 -13.92 10.92
N LEU A 125 2.32 -14.50 11.08
CA LEU A 125 2.11 -15.62 11.99
C LEU A 125 2.96 -16.84 11.64
N GLN A 126 3.06 -17.20 10.36
CA GLN A 126 3.84 -18.36 9.94
C GLN A 126 5.33 -18.17 10.23
N ALA A 127 5.86 -16.97 9.97
CA ALA A 127 7.24 -16.63 10.24
C ALA A 127 7.54 -16.61 11.74
N VAL A 128 6.64 -16.05 12.55
CA VAL A 128 6.72 -16.08 14.02
C VAL A 128 6.74 -17.52 14.55
N ARG A 129 5.86 -18.40 14.07
CA ARG A 129 5.85 -19.80 14.48
C ARG A 129 7.16 -20.52 14.17
N THR A 130 7.71 -20.27 12.98
CA THR A 130 8.97 -20.87 12.52
C THR A 130 10.16 -20.52 13.42
N HIS A 131 10.22 -19.29 13.93
CA HIS A 131 11.38 -18.81 14.69
C HIS A 131 11.18 -18.75 16.22
N TYR A 132 9.94 -18.61 16.70
CA TYR A 132 9.63 -18.45 18.12
C TYR A 132 8.79 -19.60 18.69
N GLY A 133 8.22 -20.47 17.85
CA GLY A 133 7.54 -21.70 18.25
C GLY A 133 6.12 -21.86 17.69
N ASP A 134 5.77 -23.08 17.30
CA ASP A 134 4.54 -23.40 16.58
C ASP A 134 3.23 -23.17 17.35
N HIS A 135 3.30 -23.10 18.68
CA HIS A 135 2.14 -22.91 19.56
C HIS A 135 1.56 -21.48 19.52
N LEU A 136 2.32 -20.52 18.99
CA LEU A 136 1.94 -19.11 18.96
C LEU A 136 0.74 -18.84 18.05
N LYS A 137 -0.03 -17.83 18.42
CA LYS A 137 -1.27 -17.38 17.78
C LYS A 137 -1.16 -15.91 17.40
N GLN A 138 -2.12 -15.44 16.59
CA GLN A 138 -2.15 -14.06 16.09
C GLN A 138 -2.10 -13.00 17.21
N HIS A 139 -2.71 -13.29 18.38
CA HIS A 139 -2.74 -12.37 19.51
C HIS A 139 -1.43 -12.31 20.30
N ASP A 140 -0.50 -13.25 20.09
CA ASP A 140 0.81 -13.24 20.75
C ASP A 140 1.80 -12.30 20.04
N ILE A 141 1.56 -12.02 18.76
CA ILE A 141 2.46 -11.23 17.91
C ILE A 141 2.75 -9.83 18.49
N PRO A 142 1.78 -9.04 18.97
CA PRO A 142 2.06 -7.73 19.56
C PRO A 142 3.06 -7.79 20.72
N HIS A 143 2.93 -8.80 21.59
CA HIS A 143 3.83 -8.95 22.74
C HIS A 143 5.26 -9.32 22.32
N ILE A 144 5.42 -10.12 21.27
CA ILE A 144 6.74 -10.40 20.69
C ILE A 144 7.31 -9.13 20.06
N ALA A 145 6.48 -8.37 19.34
CA ALA A 145 6.87 -7.13 18.68
C ALA A 145 7.37 -6.07 19.69
N GLU A 146 6.76 -5.96 20.87
CA GLU A 146 7.16 -5.02 21.94
C GLU A 146 8.66 -5.12 22.28
N GLN A 147 9.25 -6.31 22.20
CA GLN A 147 10.67 -6.55 22.48
C GLN A 147 11.61 -5.83 21.51
N TYR A 148 11.11 -5.47 20.33
CA TYR A 148 11.84 -4.75 19.29
C TYR A 148 11.66 -3.23 19.38
N GLY A 149 10.82 -2.73 20.30
CA GLY A 149 10.62 -1.30 20.54
C GLY A 149 10.31 -0.52 19.24
N PRO A 150 11.12 0.48 18.86
CA PRO A 150 10.90 1.26 17.64
C PRO A 150 11.29 0.51 16.34
N TRP A 151 11.80 -0.72 16.43
CA TRP A 151 12.28 -1.50 15.30
C TRP A 151 11.30 -2.58 14.85
N GLN A 152 10.05 -2.56 15.33
CA GLN A 152 9.03 -3.57 15.04
C GLN A 152 8.80 -3.80 13.54
N GLY A 153 8.75 -2.74 12.74
CA GLY A 153 8.58 -2.82 11.28
C GLY A 153 9.75 -3.53 10.61
N TYR A 154 10.98 -3.26 11.04
CA TYR A 154 12.17 -3.95 10.54
C TYR A 154 12.21 -5.41 10.97
N TRP A 155 11.90 -5.69 12.24
CA TRP A 155 11.77 -7.06 12.73
C TRP A 155 10.76 -7.85 11.89
N ALA A 156 9.56 -7.32 11.68
CA ALA A 156 8.54 -7.98 10.87
C ALA A 156 8.94 -8.11 9.39
N HIS A 157 9.75 -7.19 8.86
CA HIS A 157 10.30 -7.31 7.51
C HIS A 157 11.30 -8.47 7.42
N TYR A 158 12.32 -8.47 8.26
CA TYR A 158 13.37 -9.49 8.24
C TYR A 158 12.86 -10.88 8.57
N LEU A 159 11.91 -10.99 9.51
CA LEU A 159 11.36 -12.28 9.91
C LEU A 159 10.70 -13.05 8.74
N ARG A 160 10.18 -12.33 7.73
CA ARG A 160 9.49 -12.93 6.57
C ARG A 160 10.41 -13.30 5.40
N VAL A 161 11.67 -12.88 5.43
CA VAL A 161 12.62 -13.04 4.32
C VAL A 161 13.54 -14.26 4.54
N VAL A 162 13.46 -14.91 5.70
CA VAL A 162 14.26 -16.08 6.08
C VAL A 162 13.57 -17.39 5.67
#